data_AF-A0A126Z3F6-F1
#
_entry.id   AF-A0A126Z3F6-F1
#
_cell.length_a   1.000
_cell.length_b   1.000
_cell.length_c   1.000
_cell.angle_alpha   90.00
_cell.angle_beta   90.00
_cell.angle_gamma   90.00
#
_symmetry.space_group_name_H-M   'P 1'
#
loop_
_entity.id
_entity.type
_entity.pdbx_description
1 polymer ?
#
loop_
_entity_poly.entity_id
_entity_poly.type
_entity_poly.pdbx_seq_one_letter_code
_entity_poly.pdbx_strand_id
1 'polypeptide(L)'
;MRASRSAAAVLAVTAVLACSGCSAATSASPAAKPTAHAASAATSVKRALASCGLSPTTPGVTVGDRVLLGFVTDRGGRPTGIDRLDATCALDALGLPSTDRALLQSTSITGGFQTVAWSGFTSTWRFRDTLTFDIEVYSAG
;
A
#
# COMPACT_ATOMS: atom_id res chain seq x y z
N MET A 1 -34.80 7.12 -39.01
CA MET A 1 -36.03 6.37 -38.69
C MET A 1 -35.67 4.90 -38.55
N ARG A 2 -35.98 4.32 -37.38
CA ARG A 2 -36.11 2.89 -37.02
C ARG A 2 -35.36 1.85 -37.87
N ALA A 3 -34.18 1.43 -37.40
CA ALA A 3 -33.60 0.14 -37.78
C ALA A 3 -34.42 -0.96 -37.10
N SER A 4 -34.99 -1.83 -37.93
CA SER A 4 -35.93 -2.89 -37.54
C SER A 4 -35.35 -4.23 -37.94
N ARG A 5 -35.53 -5.21 -37.04
CA ARG A 5 -35.69 -6.66 -37.29
C ARG A 5 -34.44 -7.52 -37.51
N SER A 6 -34.06 -8.17 -36.43
CA SER A 6 -34.02 -9.63 -36.21
C SER A 6 -33.82 -10.60 -37.39
N ALA A 7 -32.98 -11.60 -37.07
CA ALA A 7 -33.02 -13.03 -37.45
C ALA A 7 -32.08 -13.52 -38.55
N ALA A 8 -31.16 -14.42 -38.16
CA ALA A 8 -30.70 -15.61 -38.91
C ALA A 8 -29.82 -16.45 -37.95
N ALA A 9 -30.30 -17.59 -37.44
CA ALA A 9 -30.14 -18.93 -38.04
C ALA A 9 -28.67 -19.44 -37.93
N VAL A 10 -28.32 -20.14 -36.85
CA VAL A 10 -28.21 -21.61 -36.74
C VAL A 10 -27.30 -22.23 -37.80
N LEU A 11 -26.15 -22.74 -37.35
CA LEU A 11 -25.48 -23.88 -37.98
C LEU A 11 -24.80 -24.70 -36.87
N ALA A 12 -25.40 -25.86 -36.60
CA ALA A 12 -24.87 -26.91 -35.77
C ALA A 12 -23.88 -27.74 -36.59
N VAL A 13 -22.69 -28.03 -36.06
CA VAL A 13 -21.87 -29.17 -36.48
C VAL A 13 -21.10 -29.72 -35.28
N THR A 14 -21.66 -30.81 -34.77
CA THR A 14 -21.00 -32.11 -34.50
C THR A 14 -19.80 -32.20 -33.57
N ALA A 15 -20.02 -33.01 -32.53
CA ALA A 15 -19.09 -33.47 -31.53
C ALA A 15 -17.81 -34.11 -32.08
N VAL A 16 -16.67 -33.77 -31.45
CA VAL A 16 -15.46 -34.58 -31.45
C VAL A 16 -15.26 -35.09 -30.02
N LEU A 17 -15.59 -36.36 -29.80
CA LEU A 17 -15.03 -37.15 -28.71
C LEU A 17 -13.62 -37.57 -29.12
N ALA A 18 -12.60 -37.05 -28.43
CA ALA A 18 -11.27 -37.66 -28.45
C ALA A 18 -10.62 -37.48 -27.07
N CYS A 19 -10.32 -38.62 -26.46
CA CYS A 19 -9.69 -38.77 -25.16
C CYS A 19 -8.42 -37.94 -25.03
N SER A 20 -8.34 -37.14 -23.97
CA SER A 20 -7.09 -36.79 -23.31
C SER A 20 -7.43 -36.45 -21.88
N GLY A 21 -7.19 -37.40 -20.98
CA GLY A 21 -7.20 -37.16 -19.54
C GLY A 21 -6.16 -36.10 -19.23
N CYS A 22 -6.57 -34.84 -19.22
CA CYS A 22 -5.82 -33.79 -18.58
C CYS A 22 -6.30 -33.79 -17.15
N SER A 23 -5.54 -34.48 -16.29
CA SER A 23 -5.56 -34.20 -14.87
C SER A 23 -5.42 -32.69 -14.73
N ALA A 24 -6.53 -32.01 -14.44
CA ALA A 24 -6.49 -30.65 -13.96
C ALA A 24 -5.78 -30.73 -12.62
N ALA A 25 -4.46 -30.63 -12.67
CA ALA A 25 -3.69 -30.08 -11.59
C ALA A 25 -4.30 -28.70 -11.37
N THR A 26 -5.29 -28.65 -10.46
CA THR A 26 -5.56 -27.45 -9.70
C THR A 26 -4.22 -27.11 -9.09
N SER A 27 -3.49 -26.23 -9.78
CA SER A 27 -2.40 -25.47 -9.22
C SER A 27 -3.01 -24.78 -8.01
N ALA A 28 -2.89 -25.45 -6.87
CA ALA A 28 -2.98 -24.81 -5.58
C ALA A 28 -1.98 -23.68 -5.69
N SER A 29 -2.51 -22.48 -5.93
CA SER A 29 -1.76 -21.24 -5.81
C SER A 29 -1.03 -21.38 -4.48
N PRO A 30 0.31 -21.39 -4.44
CA PRO A 30 0.99 -21.43 -3.18
C PRO A 30 0.47 -20.21 -2.43
N ALA A 31 -0.31 -20.43 -1.37
CA ALA A 31 -0.55 -19.41 -0.38
C ALA A 31 0.84 -18.97 0.01
N ALA A 32 1.27 -17.82 -0.51
CA ALA A 32 2.62 -17.33 -0.33
C ALA A 32 2.81 -17.25 1.18
N LYS A 33 3.61 -18.18 1.73
CA LYS A 33 4.05 -18.10 3.11
C LYS A 33 4.57 -16.67 3.29
N PRO A 34 4.23 -15.98 4.41
CA PRO A 34 4.80 -14.69 4.69
C PRO A 34 6.32 -14.80 4.53
N THR A 35 6.84 -14.17 3.48
CA THR A 35 8.26 -14.25 3.18
C THR A 35 8.98 -13.64 4.38
N ALA A 36 10.05 -14.27 4.84
CA ALA A 36 10.83 -13.78 5.99
C ALA A 36 11.24 -12.31 5.85
N HIS A 37 11.28 -11.81 4.61
CA HIS A 37 11.44 -10.41 4.24
C HIS A 37 10.34 -9.49 4.80
N ALA A 38 9.05 -9.84 4.72
CA ALA A 38 7.95 -9.04 5.29
C ALA A 38 8.01 -8.99 6.83
N ALA A 39 8.37 -10.10 7.48
CA ALA A 39 8.59 -10.14 8.93
C ALA A 39 9.78 -9.25 9.36
N SER A 40 10.83 -9.17 8.52
CA SER A 40 11.94 -8.23 8.74
C SER A 40 11.52 -6.77 8.55
N ALA A 41 10.69 -6.46 7.54
CA ALA A 41 10.20 -5.11 7.29
C ALA A 41 9.34 -4.59 8.45
N ALA A 42 8.37 -5.37 8.92
CA ALA A 42 7.56 -4.98 10.09
C ALA A 42 8.42 -4.77 11.35
N THR A 43 9.46 -5.58 11.53
CA THR A 43 10.40 -5.42 12.66
C THR A 43 11.25 -4.15 12.51
N SER A 44 11.74 -3.85 11.31
CA SER A 44 12.49 -2.61 11.02
C SER A 44 11.64 -1.38 11.24
N VAL A 45 10.37 -1.39 10.79
CA VAL A 45 9.47 -0.27 10.99
C VAL A 45 9.11 -0.08 12.47
N LYS A 46 8.84 -1.16 13.21
CA LYS A 46 8.64 -1.06 14.68
C LYS A 46 9.84 -0.43 15.38
N ARG A 47 11.06 -0.78 14.97
CA ARG A 47 12.30 -0.22 15.51
C ARG A 47 12.43 1.27 15.19
N ALA A 48 12.15 1.66 13.95
CA ALA A 48 12.18 3.05 13.50
C ALA A 48 11.13 3.91 14.22
N LEU A 49 9.92 3.39 14.42
CA LEU A 49 8.89 4.05 15.22
C LEU A 49 9.36 4.26 16.67
N ALA A 50 9.91 3.21 17.28
CA ALA A 50 10.39 3.27 18.66
C ALA A 50 11.53 4.29 18.85
N SER A 51 12.44 4.44 17.87
CA SER A 51 13.49 5.47 17.94
C SER A 51 12.95 6.90 17.90
N CYS A 52 11.72 7.08 17.44
CA CYS A 52 11.02 8.37 17.38
C CYS A 52 9.98 8.53 18.50
N GLY A 53 10.00 7.66 19.52
CA GLY A 53 9.03 7.70 20.63
C GLY A 53 7.61 7.24 20.23
N LEU A 54 7.45 6.64 19.05
CA LEU A 54 6.18 6.12 18.56
C LEU A 54 6.04 4.63 18.89
N SER A 55 4.81 4.20 19.09
CA SER A 55 4.43 2.81 19.33
C SER A 55 3.37 2.38 18.32
N PRO A 56 3.22 1.07 18.01
CA PRO A 56 2.06 0.56 17.28
C PRO A 56 0.71 0.88 17.95
N THR A 57 0.71 1.29 19.21
CA THR A 57 -0.48 1.76 19.95
C THR A 57 -0.70 3.27 19.87
N THR A 58 0.24 4.01 19.27
CA THR A 58 0.09 5.45 19.07
C THR A 58 -1.07 5.70 18.09
N PRO A 59 -1.99 6.63 18.40
CA PRO A 59 -3.08 6.98 17.48
C PRO A 59 -2.58 7.26 16.06
N GLY A 60 -3.24 6.66 15.06
CA GLY A 60 -2.90 6.77 13.63
C GLY A 60 -1.65 6.05 13.16
N VAL A 61 -0.99 5.27 14.03
CA VAL A 61 0.00 4.27 13.62
C VAL A 61 -0.71 2.92 13.47
N THR A 62 -0.61 2.31 12.29
CA THR A 62 -1.03 0.91 12.08
C THR A 62 0.14 0.13 11.50
N VAL A 63 0.59 -0.90 12.20
CA VAL A 63 1.69 -1.77 11.76
C VAL A 63 1.15 -3.15 11.38
N GLY A 64 1.07 -3.43 10.07
CA GLY A 64 0.80 -4.75 9.49
C GLY A 64 1.81 -5.12 8.40
N ASP A 65 1.40 -5.86 7.36
CA ASP A 65 2.22 -6.08 6.14
C ASP A 65 2.52 -4.77 5.39
N ARG A 66 1.69 -3.75 5.64
CA ARG A 66 1.92 -2.35 5.31
C ARG A 66 1.91 -1.55 6.59
N VAL A 67 2.72 -0.51 6.65
CA VAL A 67 2.68 0.47 7.74
C VAL A 67 1.98 1.71 7.25
N LEU A 68 0.90 2.08 7.93
CA LEU A 68 0.19 3.33 7.69
C LEU A 68 0.54 4.29 8.83
N LEU A 69 1.07 5.45 8.47
CA LEU A 69 1.31 6.59 9.34
C LEU A 69 0.32 7.69 8.92
N GLY A 70 -0.75 7.83 9.70
CA GLY A 70 -1.76 8.86 9.49
C GLY A 70 -1.52 10.07 10.40
N PHE A 71 -1.58 11.26 9.83
CA PHE A 71 -1.56 12.54 10.57
C PHE A 71 -2.95 13.15 10.58
N VAL A 72 -3.43 13.63 11.74
CA VAL A 72 -4.54 14.60 11.78
C VAL A 72 -4.42 15.51 13.00
N THR A 73 -4.64 16.79 12.72
CA THR A 73 -4.76 17.89 13.69
C THR A 73 -6.03 17.77 14.52
N ASP A 74 -6.01 18.27 15.76
CA ASP A 74 -7.10 18.20 16.73
C ASP A 74 -8.50 18.46 16.13
N ARG A 75 -9.31 17.40 15.97
CA ARG A 75 -10.77 17.53 15.88
C ARG A 75 -11.36 17.23 17.24
N GLY A 76 -11.81 18.26 17.94
CA GLY A 76 -12.44 18.11 19.26
C GLY A 76 -11.45 17.78 20.39
N GLY A 77 -10.17 18.18 20.24
CA GLY A 77 -9.16 18.07 21.30
C GLY A 77 -8.63 16.67 21.56
N ARG A 78 -8.73 15.74 20.59
CA ARG A 78 -8.08 14.43 20.66
C ARG A 78 -7.28 14.17 19.38
N PRO A 79 -5.97 13.90 19.47
CA PRO A 79 -5.17 13.53 18.31
C PRO A 79 -5.60 12.15 17.82
N THR A 80 -5.94 12.04 16.54
CA THR A 80 -6.25 10.76 15.88
C THR A 80 -5.08 10.24 15.03
N GLY A 81 -3.89 10.85 15.16
CA GLY A 81 -2.71 10.58 14.34
C GLY A 81 -1.39 10.96 14.99
N ILE A 82 -0.30 10.79 14.23
CA ILE A 82 1.06 11.25 14.59
C ILE A 82 1.39 12.56 13.90
N ASP A 83 2.40 13.29 14.37
CA ASP A 83 2.81 14.53 13.73
C ASP A 83 3.73 14.32 12.48
N ARG A 84 3.99 15.39 11.71
CA ARG A 84 4.75 15.31 10.44
C ARG A 84 6.23 15.12 10.73
N LEU A 85 6.71 15.69 11.84
CA LEU A 85 8.08 15.55 12.31
C LEU A 85 8.32 14.11 12.76
N ASP A 86 7.40 13.53 13.52
CA ASP A 86 7.36 12.14 13.97
C ASP A 86 7.35 11.17 12.78
N ALA A 87 6.48 11.41 11.79
CA ALA A 87 6.45 10.61 10.57
C ALA A 87 7.77 10.73 9.78
N THR A 88 8.31 11.95 9.67
CA THR A 88 9.61 12.19 9.01
C THR A 88 10.75 11.52 9.76
N CYS A 89 10.73 11.52 11.09
CA CYS A 89 11.69 10.83 11.95
C CYS A 89 11.64 9.32 11.69
N ALA A 90 10.45 8.73 11.66
CA ALA A 90 10.30 7.30 11.42
C ALA A 90 10.83 6.90 10.03
N LEU A 91 10.56 7.72 9.01
CA LEU A 91 11.09 7.51 7.66
C LEU A 91 12.61 7.72 7.59
N ASP A 92 13.17 8.66 8.35
CA ASP A 92 14.62 8.84 8.47
C ASP A 92 15.31 7.65 9.12
N ALA A 93 14.73 7.12 10.20
CA ALA A 93 15.22 5.91 10.86
C ALA A 93 15.12 4.67 9.97
N LEU A 94 14.24 4.67 8.97
CA LEU A 94 14.18 3.68 7.88
C LEU A 94 15.16 3.96 6.73
N GLY A 95 15.96 5.02 6.82
CA GLY A 95 16.97 5.38 5.85
C GLY A 95 16.46 6.12 4.62
N LEU A 96 15.34 6.86 4.73
CA LEU A 96 14.83 7.69 3.63
C LEU A 96 15.92 8.71 3.19
N PRO A 97 16.30 8.75 1.90
CA PRO A 97 17.26 9.71 1.38
C PRO A 97 16.85 11.15 1.68
N SER A 98 17.83 12.03 1.89
CA SER A 98 17.58 13.44 2.21
C SER A 98 16.81 14.18 1.10
N THR A 99 17.00 13.78 -0.16
CA THR A 99 16.24 14.30 -1.32
C THR A 99 14.76 13.96 -1.23
N ASP A 100 14.43 12.72 -0.88
CA ASP A 100 13.03 12.26 -0.75
C ASP A 100 12.38 12.80 0.53
N ARG A 101 13.18 13.04 1.57
CA ARG A 101 12.74 13.76 2.77
C ARG A 101 12.36 15.20 2.45
N ALA A 102 13.17 15.89 1.65
CA ALA A 102 12.86 17.24 1.17
C ALA A 102 11.62 17.25 0.26
N LEU A 103 11.44 16.21 -0.56
CA LEU A 103 10.19 16.00 -1.31
C LEU A 103 9.00 15.85 -0.36
N LEU A 104 9.11 15.00 0.66
CA LEU A 104 8.06 14.82 1.66
C LEU A 104 7.73 16.16 2.33
N GLN A 105 8.71 16.97 2.71
CA GLN A 105 8.55 18.27 3.37
C GLN A 105 7.97 19.37 2.45
N SER A 106 8.26 19.32 1.16
CA SER A 106 7.72 20.27 0.17
C SER A 106 6.36 19.84 -0.39
N THR A 107 5.99 18.56 -0.24
CA THR A 107 4.67 18.06 -0.65
C THR A 107 3.59 18.80 0.14
N SER A 108 2.56 19.24 -0.58
CA SER A 108 1.37 19.90 -0.04
C SER A 108 0.11 19.30 -0.67
N ILE A 109 -1.06 19.85 -0.34
CA ILE A 109 -2.38 19.36 -0.79
C ILE A 109 -2.49 19.28 -2.32
N THR A 110 -1.74 20.13 -3.05
CA THR A 110 -1.76 20.20 -4.52
C THR A 110 -0.78 19.22 -5.17
N GLY A 111 0.09 18.59 -4.39
CA GLY A 111 1.12 17.67 -4.87
C GLY A 111 0.60 16.29 -5.25
N GLY A 112 -0.66 15.97 -4.96
CA GLY A 112 -1.24 14.65 -5.24
C GLY A 112 -0.55 13.52 -4.48
N PHE A 113 -0.54 12.33 -5.08
CA PHE A 113 0.19 11.17 -4.57
C PHE A 113 1.66 11.27 -4.97
N GLN A 114 2.54 11.04 -4.01
CA GLN A 114 3.97 10.91 -4.21
C GLN A 114 4.36 9.49 -3.83
N THR A 115 5.18 8.84 -4.66
CA THR A 115 5.68 7.50 -4.37
C THR A 115 7.18 7.50 -4.57
N VAL A 116 7.91 7.02 -3.58
CA VAL A 116 9.36 6.86 -3.62
C VAL A 116 9.74 5.47 -3.10
N ALA A 117 10.85 4.93 -3.58
CA ALA A 117 11.38 3.65 -3.15
C ALA A 117 12.85 3.79 -2.76
N TRP A 118 13.24 3.19 -1.64
CA TRP A 118 14.59 3.21 -1.12
C TRP A 118 14.86 1.95 -0.28
N SER A 119 16.07 1.38 -0.37
CA SER A 119 16.58 0.35 0.56
C SER A 119 15.60 -0.78 0.91
N GLY A 120 14.88 -1.33 -0.08
CA GLY A 120 13.92 -2.41 0.15
C GLY A 120 12.57 -1.95 0.73
N PHE A 121 12.30 -0.65 0.72
CA PHE A 121 11.03 -0.03 1.08
C PHE A 121 10.48 0.77 -0.09
N THR A 122 9.17 0.87 -0.13
CA THR A 122 8.45 1.85 -0.93
C THR A 122 7.51 2.59 -0.01
N SER A 123 7.45 3.91 -0.15
CA SER A 123 6.44 4.72 0.51
C SER A 123 5.63 5.52 -0.47
N THR A 124 4.33 5.58 -0.19
CA THR A 124 3.40 6.44 -0.90
C THR A 124 2.78 7.39 0.10
N TRP A 125 2.71 8.68 -0.24
CA TRP A 125 2.05 9.65 0.60
C TRP A 125 1.19 10.63 -0.18
N ARG A 126 0.21 11.20 0.51
CA ARG A 126 -0.60 12.31 0.01
C ARG A 126 -1.06 13.19 1.16
N PHE A 127 -1.25 14.47 0.85
CA PHE A 127 -1.89 15.42 1.76
C PHE A 127 -3.36 15.53 1.36
N ARG A 128 -4.28 15.26 2.29
CA ARG A 128 -5.73 15.46 2.07
C ARG A 128 -6.10 16.93 2.22
N ASP A 129 -5.48 17.59 3.18
CA ASP A 129 -5.59 19.02 3.44
C ASP A 129 -4.27 19.51 4.11
N THR A 130 -4.25 20.76 4.58
CA THR A 130 -3.05 21.37 5.19
C THR A 130 -2.63 20.71 6.51
N LEU A 131 -3.52 19.92 7.09
CA LEU A 131 -3.51 19.41 8.46
C LEU A 131 -3.70 17.88 8.52
N THR A 132 -3.77 17.21 7.37
CA THR A 132 -4.06 15.77 7.25
C THR A 132 -3.24 15.18 6.11
N PHE A 133 -2.45 14.15 6.41
CA PHE A 133 -1.75 13.37 5.39
C PHE A 133 -1.83 11.87 5.68
N ASP A 134 -1.75 11.08 4.62
CA ASP A 134 -1.58 9.63 4.69
C ASP A 134 -0.17 9.31 4.20
N ILE A 135 0.61 8.54 4.96
CA ILE A 135 1.85 7.92 4.51
C ILE A 135 1.68 6.40 4.66
N GLU A 136 1.87 5.67 3.58
CA GLU A 136 1.97 4.23 3.55
C GLU A 136 3.42 3.85 3.30
N VAL A 137 3.94 2.87 4.04
CA VAL A 137 5.27 2.28 3.85
C VAL A 137 5.11 0.77 3.74
N TYR A 138 5.74 0.15 2.75
CA TYR A 138 5.72 -1.29 2.54
C TYR A 138 7.08 -1.79 2.08
N SER A 139 7.36 -3.06 2.33
CA SER A 139 8.55 -3.72 1.80
C SER A 139 8.48 -3.76 0.28
N ALA A 140 9.52 -3.32 -0.41
CA ALA A 140 9.72 -3.61 -1.82
C ALA A 140 10.19 -5.07 -1.91
N GLY A 141 9.32 -5.94 -2.44
CA GLY A 141 9.60 -7.37 -2.62
C GLY A 141 10.57 -7.66 -3.74
#